data_AF-A0A085K2L9-F1
#
_entry.id   AF-A0A085K2L9-F1
#
_cell.length_a   1.000
_cell.length_b   1.000
_cell.length_c   1.000
_cell.angle_alpha   90.00
_cell.angle_beta   90.00
_cell.angle_gamma   90.00
#
_symmetry.space_group_name_H-M   'P 1'
#
loop_
_entity.id
_entity.type
_entity.pdbx_description
1 polymer ?
#
loop_
_entity_poly.entity_id
_entity_poly.type
_entity_poly.pdbx_seq_one_letter_code
_entity_poly.pdbx_strand_id
1 'polypeptide(L)'
;MIDVTFADLVEIYRATRFDDENGDVLTIKSDHMVAVLTAIMEIDTHYNDAQISVEDGYDLAVGAEVPVTIGRPNVAKMGLLVSTLDDLFKAPGAVLAEPQRYYIKKEHYASGDNPVPPKLLAYRAVLDVLKILRDSASLVDETMRQLIFIGKEKVVVPIQFGSMDLRGDVVGQAVRLTKLFEDELHLDEKRTILQTTLIEMVRSLRDKDRFGFLIRNLDRLANEVEKGYRLFTSSFSYSKIRNEVETARLDFVGKIHKTIVDIQGQLLGIPVATIVVVSQLKKVPASCGLEFWTNLGVLIGAIVFAVMLGIAGLNQWKTLNVIAKEVKRQSTRLSDDFALIADQFSDVFDDLHARIKWHRAALLVVGGVLSLGVIITAVAVWRLLPANGWQCL
;
A
#
# COMPACT_ATOMS: atom_id res chain seq x y z
N MET A 1 0.24 40.15 47.91
CA MET A 1 -0.89 39.21 47.85
C MET A 1 -0.38 38.01 47.07
N ILE A 2 -0.34 36.83 47.69
CA ILE A 2 0.16 35.61 47.04
C ILE A 2 -0.91 35.17 46.05
N ASP A 3 -0.53 34.97 44.79
CA ASP A 3 -1.42 34.36 43.81
C ASP A 3 -1.31 32.84 43.95
N VAL A 4 -2.41 32.19 44.31
CA VAL A 4 -2.46 30.74 44.53
C VAL A 4 -2.48 30.03 43.19
N THR A 5 -1.54 29.11 42.96
CA THR A 5 -1.39 28.36 41.71
C THR A 5 -1.61 26.87 41.91
N PHE A 6 -1.74 26.13 40.80
CA PHE A 6 -1.80 24.67 40.87
C PHE A 6 -0.55 24.04 41.49
N ALA A 7 0.63 24.65 41.35
CA ALA A 7 1.85 24.13 41.96
C ALA A 7 1.78 24.18 43.49
N ASP A 8 1.17 25.24 44.04
CA ASP A 8 0.95 25.39 45.48
C ASP A 8 -0.04 24.35 46.00
N LEU A 9 -1.11 24.09 45.23
CA LEU A 9 -2.05 23.00 45.52
C LEU A 9 -1.36 21.63 45.51
N VAL A 10 -0.47 21.37 44.56
CA VAL A 10 0.30 20.11 44.52
C VAL A 10 1.21 19.97 45.74
N GLU A 11 1.80 21.05 46.24
CA GLU A 11 2.59 21.03 47.49
C GLU A 11 1.72 20.58 48.68
N ILE A 12 0.52 21.17 48.80
CA ILE A 12 -0.47 20.80 49.83
C ILE A 12 -0.87 19.33 49.65
N TYR A 13 -1.27 18.90 48.45
CA TYR A 13 -1.74 17.54 48.19
C TYR A 13 -0.69 16.46 48.47
N ARG A 14 0.60 16.76 48.28
CA ARG A 14 1.70 15.84 48.60
C ARG A 14 2.00 15.77 50.10
N ALA A 15 1.60 16.80 50.82
CA ALA A 15 1.72 16.87 52.27
C ALA A 15 0.47 16.37 52.99
N THR A 16 -0.64 16.15 52.26
CA THR A 16 -1.86 15.54 52.78
C THR A 16 -1.79 14.01 52.74
N ARG A 17 -2.11 13.39 53.88
CA ARG A 17 -2.52 12.00 53.95
C ARG A 17 -4.03 11.94 53.69
N PHE A 18 -4.41 11.44 52.51
CA PHE A 18 -5.81 11.25 52.14
C PHE A 18 -6.38 9.99 52.79
N ASP A 19 -7.45 10.12 53.56
CA ASP A 19 -8.13 9.01 54.25
C ASP A 19 -9.65 9.20 54.21
N ASP A 20 -10.33 8.31 53.48
CA ASP A 20 -11.78 8.37 53.29
C ASP A 20 -12.56 8.02 54.59
N GLU A 21 -11.94 7.37 55.59
CA GLU A 21 -12.58 6.96 56.84
C GLU A 21 -12.35 7.93 57.99
N ASN A 22 -11.11 8.43 58.14
CA ASN A 22 -10.72 9.25 59.29
C ASN A 22 -10.56 10.75 58.97
N GLY A 23 -10.79 11.16 57.73
CA GLY A 23 -10.59 12.53 57.25
C GLY A 23 -9.16 12.79 56.80
N ASP A 24 -9.01 13.78 55.91
CA ASP A 24 -7.71 14.14 55.34
C ASP A 24 -6.88 14.92 56.39
N VAL A 25 -5.61 14.54 56.55
CA VAL A 25 -4.68 15.20 57.49
C VAL A 25 -3.51 15.80 56.72
N LEU A 26 -3.26 17.10 56.89
CA LEU A 26 -2.17 17.84 56.26
C LEU A 26 -1.01 18.03 57.23
N THR A 27 0.20 17.63 56.83
CA THR A 27 1.43 17.98 57.55
C THR A 27 2.05 19.24 56.94
N ILE A 28 2.10 20.34 57.67
CA ILE A 28 2.64 21.61 57.13
C ILE A 28 4.17 21.51 57.00
N LYS A 29 4.70 21.64 55.77
CA LYS A 29 6.14 21.42 55.49
C LYS A 29 6.97 22.69 55.28
N SER A 30 6.34 23.83 55.02
CA SER A 30 7.03 25.06 54.65
C SER A 30 6.26 26.31 55.09
N ASP A 31 6.98 27.42 55.29
CA ASP A 31 6.36 28.73 55.56
C ASP A 31 5.55 29.24 54.35
N HIS A 32 5.94 28.83 53.13
CA HIS A 32 5.19 29.13 51.90
C HIS A 32 3.81 28.47 51.94
N MET A 33 3.73 27.20 52.36
CA MET A 33 2.46 26.49 52.52
C MET A 33 1.55 27.17 53.54
N VAL A 34 2.10 27.66 54.67
CA VAL A 34 1.34 28.47 55.64
C VAL A 34 0.76 29.70 54.95
N ALA A 35 1.60 30.45 54.22
CA ALA A 35 1.16 31.67 53.54
C ALA A 35 0.08 31.40 52.47
N VAL A 36 0.18 30.29 51.74
CA VAL A 36 -0.84 29.84 50.77
C VAL A 36 -2.15 29.47 51.47
N LEU A 37 -2.09 28.67 52.55
CA LEU A 37 -3.29 28.28 53.31
C LEU A 37 -3.99 29.50 53.91
N THR A 38 -3.23 30.43 54.51
CA THR A 38 -3.78 31.70 55.00
C THR A 38 -4.43 32.49 53.87
N ALA A 39 -3.79 32.60 52.71
CA ALA A 39 -4.39 33.28 51.55
C ALA A 39 -5.67 32.61 51.05
N ILE A 40 -5.74 31.28 51.07
CA ILE A 40 -6.96 30.52 50.73
C ILE A 40 -8.08 30.80 51.74
N MET A 41 -7.76 30.84 53.04
CA MET A 41 -8.74 31.04 54.11
C MET A 41 -9.25 32.50 54.22
N GLU A 42 -8.41 33.49 53.91
CA GLU A 42 -8.76 34.92 54.02
C GLU A 42 -9.43 35.49 52.76
N ILE A 43 -9.20 34.89 51.59
CA ILE A 43 -9.65 35.44 50.30
C ILE A 43 -10.65 34.46 49.65
N ASP A 44 -11.92 34.85 49.64
CA ASP A 44 -13.03 34.07 49.09
C ASP A 44 -12.77 33.54 47.68
N THR A 45 -12.11 34.31 46.81
CA THR A 45 -11.81 33.85 45.44
C THR A 45 -10.82 32.69 45.42
N HIS A 46 -9.82 32.70 46.31
CA HIS A 46 -8.86 31.60 46.42
C HIS A 46 -9.50 30.37 47.05
N TYR A 47 -10.35 30.54 48.07
CA TYR A 47 -11.17 29.45 48.60
C TYR A 47 -12.06 28.84 47.52
N ASN A 48 -12.78 29.66 46.77
CA ASN A 48 -13.69 29.21 45.71
C ASN A 48 -12.95 28.43 44.61
N ASP A 49 -11.72 28.83 44.28
CA ASP A 49 -10.92 28.16 43.26
C ASP A 49 -10.19 26.90 43.77
N ALA A 50 -9.65 26.90 44.99
CA ALA A 50 -8.88 25.79 45.55
C ALA A 50 -9.74 24.73 46.25
N GLN A 51 -10.85 25.17 46.87
CA GLN A 51 -11.75 24.34 47.68
C GLN A 51 -11.01 23.60 48.81
N ILE A 52 -10.11 24.29 49.51
CA ILE A 52 -9.34 23.78 50.65
C ILE A 52 -9.73 24.58 51.89
N SER A 53 -10.09 23.90 52.97
CA SER A 53 -10.27 24.51 54.30
C SER A 53 -9.56 23.69 55.37
N VAL A 54 -9.07 24.38 56.40
CA VAL A 54 -8.50 23.75 57.61
C VAL A 54 -9.55 23.86 58.71
N GLU A 55 -9.65 22.84 59.57
CA GLU A 55 -10.56 22.90 60.72
C GLU A 55 -10.18 24.01 61.70
N ASP A 56 -11.18 24.64 62.31
CA ASP A 56 -10.97 25.73 63.27
C ASP A 56 -10.22 25.24 64.52
N GLY A 57 -9.39 26.12 65.09
CA GLY A 57 -8.71 25.87 66.37
C GLY A 57 -7.31 25.25 66.26
N TYR A 58 -6.76 25.13 65.05
CA TYR A 58 -5.38 24.69 64.82
C TYR A 58 -4.48 25.86 64.38
N ASP A 59 -3.30 25.97 64.99
CA ASP A 59 -2.28 26.94 64.59
C ASP A 59 -1.53 26.45 63.34
N LEU A 60 -1.49 27.27 62.30
CA LEU A 60 -0.74 26.98 61.07
C LEU A 60 0.76 27.26 61.28
N ALA A 61 1.50 26.24 61.73
CA ALA A 61 2.95 26.29 61.90
C ALA A 61 3.65 25.12 61.20
N VAL A 62 4.88 25.35 60.75
CA VAL A 62 5.70 24.29 60.11
C VAL A 62 5.90 23.13 61.08
N GLY A 63 5.59 21.91 60.62
CA GLY A 63 5.62 20.67 61.39
C GLY A 63 4.28 20.29 62.04
N ALA A 64 3.27 21.17 62.02
CA ALA A 64 1.94 20.84 62.55
C ALA A 64 1.20 19.84 61.64
N GLU A 65 0.42 18.96 62.25
CA GLU A 65 -0.56 18.11 61.58
C GLU A 65 -1.95 18.67 61.84
N VAL A 66 -2.64 19.07 60.77
CA VAL A 66 -3.96 19.72 60.85
C VAL A 66 -4.99 18.95 60.03
N PRO A 67 -6.20 18.73 60.55
CA PRO A 67 -7.31 18.22 59.75
C PRO A 67 -7.65 19.21 58.64
N VAL A 68 -7.76 18.71 57.41
CA VAL A 68 -8.05 19.51 56.22
C VAL A 68 -9.23 18.92 55.47
N THR A 69 -10.08 19.77 54.90
CA THR A 69 -11.09 19.36 53.94
C THR A 69 -10.65 19.82 52.56
N ILE A 70 -10.48 18.87 51.64
CA ILE A 70 -10.07 19.14 50.26
C ILE A 70 -11.18 18.72 49.30
N GLY A 71 -11.89 19.72 48.78
CA GLY A 71 -12.94 19.58 47.78
C GLY A 71 -12.41 19.47 46.35
N ARG A 72 -13.32 19.61 45.38
CA ARG A 72 -12.98 19.59 43.94
C ARG A 72 -12.54 21.00 43.52
N PRO A 73 -11.27 21.22 43.16
CA PRO A 73 -10.82 22.54 42.75
C PRO A 73 -11.48 22.98 41.44
N ASN A 74 -11.41 24.28 41.16
CA ASN A 74 -11.84 24.84 39.89
C ASN A 74 -10.99 24.28 38.73
N VAL A 75 -11.59 23.42 37.92
CA VAL A 75 -10.90 22.68 36.85
C VAL A 75 -10.11 23.58 35.89
N ALA A 76 -10.67 24.74 35.54
CA ALA A 76 -10.06 25.62 34.54
C ALA A 76 -8.81 26.35 35.06
N LYS A 77 -8.79 26.70 36.35
CA LYS A 77 -7.68 27.45 36.97
C LYS A 77 -6.70 26.55 37.71
N MET A 78 -7.25 25.65 38.52
CA MET A 78 -6.56 24.86 39.53
C MET A 78 -6.45 23.38 39.17
N GLY A 79 -6.85 22.98 37.96
CA GLY A 79 -6.68 21.60 37.49
C GLY A 79 -7.63 20.60 38.15
N LEU A 80 -7.35 19.31 37.95
CA LEU A 80 -8.19 18.20 38.43
C LEU A 80 -7.57 17.55 39.68
N LEU A 81 -8.38 17.33 40.71
CA LEU A 81 -8.04 16.44 41.82
C LEU A 81 -8.89 15.18 41.71
N VAL A 82 -8.24 14.02 41.58
CA VAL A 82 -8.91 12.73 41.38
C VAL A 82 -8.36 11.66 42.33
N SER A 83 -9.20 10.72 42.76
CA SER A 83 -8.76 9.68 43.70
C SER A 83 -7.93 8.60 43.02
N THR A 84 -8.33 8.19 41.81
CA THR A 84 -7.69 7.10 41.06
C THR A 84 -7.47 7.46 39.58
N LEU A 85 -6.62 6.69 38.90
CA LEU A 85 -6.47 6.76 37.44
C LEU A 85 -7.80 6.55 36.67
N ASP A 86 -8.70 5.71 37.17
CA ASP A 86 -10.02 5.50 36.53
C ASP A 86 -10.89 6.74 36.60
N ASP A 87 -10.76 7.54 37.66
CA ASP A 87 -11.46 8.81 37.80
C ASP A 87 -10.86 9.87 36.86
N LEU A 88 -9.54 9.85 36.65
CA LEU A 88 -8.88 10.68 35.63
C LEU A 88 -9.44 10.37 34.24
N PHE A 89 -9.52 9.10 33.86
CA PHE A 89 -9.97 8.71 32.52
C PHE A 89 -11.44 9.07 32.26
N LYS A 90 -12.28 9.10 33.31
CA LYS A 90 -13.69 9.49 33.21
C LYS A 90 -13.91 11.01 33.24
N ALA A 91 -12.89 11.78 33.60
CA ALA A 91 -13.01 13.23 33.68
C ALA A 91 -13.40 13.83 32.30
N PRO A 92 -14.19 14.93 32.28
CA PRO A 92 -14.58 15.58 31.04
C PRO A 92 -13.36 15.94 30.18
N GLY A 93 -13.38 15.57 28.89
CA GLY A 93 -12.28 15.81 27.95
C GLY A 93 -11.08 14.87 28.08
N ALA A 94 -10.85 14.26 29.25
CA ALA A 94 -9.70 13.37 29.49
C ALA A 94 -9.69 12.11 28.61
N VAL A 95 -10.86 11.69 28.11
CA VAL A 95 -10.94 10.58 27.17
C VAL A 95 -10.34 10.93 25.80
N LEU A 96 -10.31 12.21 25.43
CA LEU A 96 -9.85 12.71 24.13
C LEU A 96 -8.42 13.25 24.18
N ALA A 97 -8.04 13.89 25.28
CA ALA A 97 -6.71 14.46 25.48
C ALA A 97 -6.35 14.48 26.97
N GLU A 98 -5.07 14.27 27.29
CA GLU A 98 -4.59 14.35 28.67
C GLU A 98 -4.78 15.77 29.23
N PRO A 99 -5.40 15.95 30.42
CA PRO A 99 -5.49 17.25 31.07
C PRO A 99 -4.10 17.80 31.40
N GLN A 100 -3.91 19.11 31.23
CA GLN A 100 -2.62 19.76 31.50
C GLN A 100 -2.24 19.79 32.99
N ARG A 101 -3.24 19.86 33.87
CA ARG A 101 -3.07 20.01 35.32
C ARG A 101 -3.96 19.02 36.05
N TYR A 102 -3.35 18.05 36.73
CA TYR A 102 -4.08 17.11 37.57
C TYR A 102 -3.20 16.50 38.66
N TYR A 103 -3.83 16.06 39.75
CA TYR A 103 -3.21 15.30 40.82
C TYR A 103 -4.04 14.05 41.12
N ILE A 104 -3.37 12.90 41.23
CA ILE A 104 -4.00 11.62 41.54
C ILE A 104 -3.62 11.20 42.95
N LYS A 105 -4.61 11.13 43.86
CA LYS A 105 -4.40 10.85 45.29
C LYS A 105 -3.69 9.52 45.52
N LYS A 106 -4.21 8.42 44.95
CA LYS A 106 -3.70 7.06 45.19
C LYS A 106 -2.28 6.83 44.67
N GLU A 107 -1.96 7.40 43.53
CA GLU A 107 -0.64 7.28 42.90
C GLU A 107 0.35 8.34 43.40
N HIS A 108 -0.09 9.31 44.22
CA HIS A 108 0.68 10.48 44.65
C HIS A 108 1.40 11.18 43.49
N TYR A 109 0.69 11.32 42.36
CA TYR A 109 1.27 11.77 41.10
C TYR A 109 0.61 13.06 40.62
N ALA A 110 1.42 14.07 40.33
CA ALA A 110 1.01 15.29 39.64
C ALA A 110 1.38 15.25 38.15
N SER A 111 0.60 15.93 37.32
CA SER A 111 0.92 16.16 35.91
C SER A 111 2.32 16.76 35.74
N GLY A 112 3.25 16.00 35.13
CA GLY A 112 4.64 16.41 34.91
C GLY A 112 5.67 15.70 35.79
N ASP A 113 5.22 14.90 36.76
CA ASP A 113 6.12 14.16 37.65
C ASP A 113 6.88 13.04 36.93
N ASN A 114 8.05 12.71 37.49
CA ASN A 114 8.87 11.58 37.06
C ASN A 114 9.23 10.72 38.28
N PRO A 115 9.21 9.37 38.16
CA PRO A 115 8.82 8.60 36.97
C PRO A 115 7.30 8.57 36.73
N VAL A 116 6.90 8.50 35.47
CA VAL A 116 5.49 8.40 35.06
C VAL A 116 4.95 7.00 35.37
N PRO A 117 3.79 6.85 36.04
CA PRO A 117 3.16 5.55 36.28
C PRO A 117 2.93 4.76 34.98
N PRO A 118 3.22 3.44 34.94
CA PRO A 118 3.08 2.63 33.72
C PRO A 118 1.69 2.68 33.08
N LYS A 119 0.63 2.71 33.89
CA LYS A 119 -0.76 2.83 33.40
C LYS A 119 -1.02 4.19 32.74
N LEU A 120 -0.37 5.25 33.21
CA LEU A 120 -0.49 6.57 32.61
C LEU A 120 0.25 6.65 31.26
N LEU A 121 1.39 5.95 31.12
CA LEU A 121 2.05 5.75 29.83
C LEU A 121 1.15 4.98 28.84
N ALA A 122 0.49 3.91 29.31
CA ALA A 122 -0.47 3.16 28.49
C ALA A 122 -1.67 4.02 28.07
N TYR A 123 -2.18 4.88 28.97
CA TYR A 123 -3.23 5.85 28.66
C TYR A 123 -2.80 6.83 27.56
N ARG A 124 -1.59 7.42 27.65
CA ARG A 124 -1.05 8.30 26.61
C ARG A 124 -0.95 7.59 25.25
N ALA A 125 -0.48 6.35 25.26
CA ALA A 125 -0.40 5.54 24.04
C ALA A 125 -1.78 5.25 23.42
N VAL A 126 -2.82 5.04 24.24
CA VAL A 126 -4.21 4.91 23.77
C VAL A 126 -4.73 6.22 23.16
N LEU A 127 -4.35 7.38 23.69
CA LEU A 127 -4.71 8.66 23.08
C LEU A 127 -4.08 8.83 21.68
N ASP A 128 -2.86 8.32 21.47
CA ASP A 128 -2.24 8.33 20.14
C ASP A 128 -2.97 7.40 19.16
N VAL A 129 -3.36 6.20 19.61
CA VAL A 129 -4.22 5.32 18.81
C VAL A 129 -5.57 5.97 18.50
N LEU A 130 -6.16 6.69 19.46
CA LEU A 130 -7.43 7.37 19.29
C LEU A 130 -7.36 8.41 18.16
N LYS A 131 -6.23 9.12 17.98
CA LYS A 131 -6.04 10.05 16.84
C LYS A 131 -6.20 9.32 15.51
N ILE A 132 -5.55 8.16 15.35
CA ILE A 132 -5.64 7.34 14.13
C ILE A 132 -7.07 6.85 13.90
N LEU A 133 -7.75 6.40 14.97
CA LEU A 133 -9.13 5.94 14.89
C LEU A 133 -10.10 7.08 14.53
N ARG A 134 -9.87 8.29 15.04
CA ARG A 134 -10.64 9.49 14.68
C ARG A 134 -10.45 9.84 13.21
N ASP A 135 -9.20 9.85 12.74
CA ASP A 135 -8.88 10.16 11.34
C ASP A 135 -9.40 9.11 10.34
N SER A 136 -9.65 7.90 10.83
CA SER A 136 -10.19 6.78 10.04
C SER A 136 -11.71 6.61 10.20
N ALA A 137 -12.34 7.37 11.11
CA ALA A 137 -13.78 7.30 11.32
C ALA A 137 -14.53 8.03 10.20
N SER A 138 -15.68 7.50 9.81
CA SER A 138 -16.56 8.18 8.85
C SER A 138 -17.21 9.43 9.46
N LEU A 139 -17.45 9.40 10.78
CA LEU A 139 -17.94 10.54 11.54
C LEU A 139 -17.46 10.43 13.00
N VAL A 140 -17.09 11.56 13.59
CA VAL A 140 -16.78 11.68 15.01
C VAL A 140 -17.87 12.52 15.67
N ASP A 141 -18.63 11.94 16.59
CA ASP A 141 -19.57 12.67 17.44
C ASP A 141 -18.87 13.04 18.75
N GLU A 142 -18.39 14.27 18.84
CA GLU A 142 -17.69 14.76 20.04
C GLU A 142 -18.64 14.94 21.23
N THR A 143 -19.93 15.22 20.99
CA THR A 143 -20.93 15.42 22.03
C THR A 143 -21.22 14.13 22.76
N MET A 144 -21.44 13.06 22.00
CA MET A 144 -21.70 11.72 22.53
C MET A 144 -20.41 10.93 22.80
N ARG A 145 -19.25 11.45 22.37
CA ARG A 145 -17.93 10.79 22.41
C ARG A 145 -17.97 9.44 21.71
N GLN A 146 -18.36 9.44 20.43
CA GLN A 146 -18.51 8.23 19.63
C GLN A 146 -17.79 8.34 18.30
N LEU A 147 -17.13 7.26 17.90
CA LEU A 147 -16.60 7.09 16.54
C LEU A 147 -17.60 6.26 15.75
N ILE A 148 -17.97 6.74 14.56
CA ILE A 148 -18.91 6.07 13.68
C ILE A 148 -18.16 5.61 12.44
N PHE A 149 -18.21 4.31 12.19
CA PHE A 149 -17.60 3.68 11.03
C PHE A 149 -18.70 3.12 10.11
N ILE A 150 -18.68 3.51 8.85
CA ILE A 150 -19.65 3.08 7.84
C ILE A 150 -18.99 2.07 6.90
N GLY A 151 -19.38 0.79 7.00
CA GLY A 151 -18.99 -0.26 6.06
C GLY A 151 -20.21 -0.87 5.39
N LYS A 152 -20.28 -2.21 5.34
CA LYS A 152 -21.53 -2.94 5.00
C LYS A 152 -22.65 -2.67 5.99
N GLU A 153 -22.27 -2.40 7.23
CA GLU A 153 -23.14 -2.03 8.33
C GLU A 153 -22.54 -0.82 9.06
N LYS A 154 -23.41 -0.04 9.72
CA LYS A 154 -22.99 1.08 10.58
C LYS A 154 -22.54 0.51 11.93
N VAL A 155 -21.30 0.80 12.33
CA VAL A 155 -20.78 0.46 13.65
C VAL A 155 -20.49 1.73 14.44
N VAL A 156 -20.98 1.78 15.66
CA VAL A 156 -20.76 2.89 16.60
C VAL A 156 -19.81 2.42 17.69
N VAL A 157 -18.72 3.13 17.92
CA VAL A 157 -17.73 2.84 18.97
C VAL A 157 -17.71 4.00 19.96
N PRO A 158 -18.41 3.89 21.10
CA PRO A 158 -18.30 4.84 22.18
C PRO A 158 -16.87 4.85 22.74
N ILE A 159 -16.29 6.03 22.87
CA ILE A 159 -14.93 6.20 23.40
C ILE A 159 -15.03 6.10 24.92
N GLN A 160 -14.83 4.90 25.45
CA GLN A 160 -14.83 4.62 26.88
C GLN A 160 -13.93 3.45 27.22
N PHE A 161 -13.12 3.61 28.25
CA PHE A 161 -12.21 2.59 28.76
C PHE A 161 -11.83 2.89 30.20
N GLY A 162 -11.26 1.90 30.88
CA GLY A 162 -10.72 2.03 32.22
C GLY A 162 -9.36 1.39 32.38
N SER A 163 -8.82 1.44 33.59
CA SER A 163 -7.52 0.89 33.95
C SER A 163 -7.43 -0.63 33.77
N MET A 164 -8.57 -1.33 33.71
CA MET A 164 -8.63 -2.76 33.40
C MET A 164 -8.37 -3.07 31.91
N ASP A 165 -8.56 -2.10 31.02
CA ASP A 165 -8.30 -2.24 29.59
C ASP A 165 -6.81 -2.03 29.27
N LEU A 166 -6.10 -1.30 30.15
CA LEU A 166 -4.70 -0.93 30.01
C LEU A 166 -3.72 -2.01 30.53
N ARG A 167 -4.05 -3.29 30.32
CA ARG A 167 -3.24 -4.44 30.80
C ARG A 167 -2.27 -4.93 29.73
N GLY A 168 -1.12 -5.43 30.15
CA GLY A 168 -0.10 -5.97 29.24
C GLY A 168 0.70 -4.86 28.55
N ASP A 169 1.26 -5.17 27.38
CA ASP A 169 2.11 -4.24 26.61
C ASP A 169 1.30 -3.31 25.69
N VAL A 170 0.39 -2.53 26.27
CA VAL A 170 -0.43 -1.57 25.50
C VAL A 170 0.45 -0.53 24.79
N VAL A 171 1.54 -0.11 25.44
CA VAL A 171 2.45 0.90 24.88
C VAL A 171 3.12 0.37 23.61
N GLY A 172 3.73 -0.83 23.64
CA GLY A 172 4.37 -1.41 22.46
C GLY A 172 3.37 -1.69 21.33
N GLN A 173 2.18 -2.18 21.66
CA GLN A 173 1.14 -2.47 20.68
C GLN A 173 0.58 -1.20 20.02
N ALA A 174 0.38 -0.13 20.80
CA ALA A 174 -0.03 1.17 20.29
C ALA A 174 1.03 1.76 19.36
N VAL A 175 2.31 1.76 19.76
CA VAL A 175 3.42 2.22 18.90
C VAL A 175 3.46 1.47 17.59
N ARG A 176 3.26 0.14 17.62
CA ARG A 176 3.23 -0.68 16.40
C ARG A 176 2.11 -0.25 15.46
N LEU A 177 0.90 -0.01 15.99
CA LEU A 177 -0.22 0.48 15.17
C LEU A 177 0.08 1.87 14.61
N THR A 178 0.58 2.80 15.43
CA THR A 178 0.92 4.17 15.01
C THR A 178 1.93 4.18 13.88
N LYS A 179 2.96 3.34 13.95
CA LYS A 179 3.99 3.22 12.92
C LYS A 179 3.44 2.85 11.54
N LEU A 180 2.31 2.14 11.45
CA LEU A 180 1.68 1.82 10.15
C LEU A 180 1.15 3.09 9.44
N PHE A 181 0.84 4.15 10.20
CA PHE A 181 0.21 5.38 9.73
C PHE A 181 1.16 6.60 9.74
N GLU A 182 2.42 6.45 10.16
CA GLU A 182 3.43 7.52 10.09
C GLU A 182 3.80 7.90 8.64
N ASP A 183 3.77 6.93 7.73
CA ASP A 183 4.03 7.13 6.31
C ASP A 183 2.73 7.48 5.56
N GLU A 184 2.74 8.65 4.89
CA GLU A 184 1.65 9.16 4.06
C GLU A 184 1.37 8.30 2.82
N LEU A 185 2.27 7.40 2.45
CA LEU A 185 2.07 6.48 1.33
C LEU A 185 0.82 5.60 1.55
N HIS A 186 -0.15 5.73 0.63
CA HIS A 186 -1.42 4.99 0.64
C HIS A 186 -2.21 5.17 1.95
N LEU A 187 -2.13 6.35 2.56
CA LEU A 187 -2.75 6.62 3.85
C LEU A 187 -4.27 6.41 3.83
N ASP A 188 -4.95 6.84 2.77
CA ASP A 188 -6.40 6.67 2.64
C ASP A 188 -6.81 5.18 2.52
N GLU A 189 -6.01 4.37 1.83
CA GLU A 189 -6.24 2.93 1.77
C GLU A 189 -5.93 2.24 3.09
N LYS A 190 -4.86 2.63 3.80
CA LYS A 190 -4.59 2.15 5.16
C LYS A 190 -5.75 2.46 6.11
N ARG A 191 -6.32 3.68 6.04
CA ARG A 191 -7.50 4.08 6.82
C ARG A 191 -8.73 3.24 6.48
N THR A 192 -8.96 2.97 5.19
CA THR A 192 -10.06 2.11 4.73
C THR A 192 -9.91 0.66 5.20
N ILE A 193 -8.69 0.12 5.16
CA ILE A 193 -8.36 -1.21 5.67
C ILE A 193 -8.58 -1.28 7.18
N LEU A 194 -8.13 -0.26 7.93
CA LEU A 194 -8.34 -0.14 9.37
C LEU A 194 -9.82 -0.10 9.73
N GLN A 195 -10.60 0.75 9.04
CA GLN A 195 -12.04 0.84 9.23
C GLN A 195 -12.71 -0.53 9.04
N THR A 196 -12.39 -1.22 7.95
CA THR A 196 -12.97 -2.53 7.64
C THR A 196 -12.60 -3.57 8.71
N THR A 197 -11.32 -3.63 9.07
CA THR A 197 -10.79 -4.55 10.09
C THR A 197 -11.45 -4.30 11.45
N LEU A 198 -11.55 -3.04 11.85
CA LEU A 198 -12.17 -2.63 13.10
C LEU A 198 -13.64 -3.05 13.16
N ILE A 199 -14.42 -2.77 12.10
CA ILE A 199 -15.83 -3.16 11.99
C ILE A 199 -15.96 -4.68 12.22
N GLU A 200 -15.16 -5.49 11.52
CA GLU A 200 -15.21 -6.95 11.63
C GLU A 200 -14.87 -7.44 13.03
N MET A 201 -13.93 -6.79 13.72
CA MET A 201 -13.51 -7.14 15.08
C MET A 201 -14.59 -6.84 16.15
N VAL A 202 -15.41 -5.80 15.96
CA VAL A 202 -16.29 -5.29 17.04
C VAL A 202 -17.79 -5.41 16.77
N ARG A 203 -18.21 -5.75 15.55
CA ARG A 203 -19.64 -5.80 15.16
C ARG A 203 -20.50 -6.72 16.03
N SER A 204 -19.95 -7.84 16.50
CA SER A 204 -20.67 -8.81 17.34
C SER A 204 -20.69 -8.43 18.82
N LEU A 205 -19.99 -7.35 19.20
CA LEU A 205 -19.93 -6.86 20.57
C LEU A 205 -21.00 -5.78 20.79
N ARG A 206 -21.46 -5.68 22.04
CA ARG A 206 -22.29 -4.55 22.48
C ARG A 206 -21.49 -3.27 22.39
N ASP A 207 -22.13 -2.17 21.99
CA ASP A 207 -21.48 -0.86 21.80
C ASP A 207 -20.55 -0.48 22.95
N LYS A 208 -21.02 -0.66 24.20
CA LYS A 208 -20.26 -0.32 25.40
C LYS A 208 -18.95 -1.08 25.58
N ASP A 209 -18.82 -2.26 24.98
CA ASP A 209 -17.66 -3.15 25.17
C ASP A 209 -16.60 -2.94 24.07
N ARG A 210 -16.91 -2.17 23.01
CA ARG A 210 -16.11 -2.09 21.77
C ARG A 210 -14.75 -1.42 21.95
N PHE A 211 -14.69 -0.22 22.53
CA PHE A 211 -13.43 0.53 22.62
C PHE A 211 -12.44 -0.14 23.58
N GLY A 212 -12.88 -0.54 24.78
CA GLY A 212 -12.07 -1.35 25.69
C GLY A 212 -11.61 -2.68 25.05
N PHE A 213 -12.44 -3.32 24.22
CA PHE A 213 -12.01 -4.51 23.47
C PHE A 213 -10.91 -4.19 22.45
N LEU A 214 -11.01 -3.08 21.72
CA LEU A 214 -9.97 -2.66 20.78
C LEU A 214 -8.63 -2.42 21.48
N ILE A 215 -8.62 -1.73 22.63
CA ILE A 215 -7.41 -1.49 23.43
C ILE A 215 -6.75 -2.81 23.85
N ARG A 216 -7.54 -3.78 24.33
CA ARG A 216 -7.02 -5.09 24.75
C ARG A 216 -6.54 -5.97 23.58
N ASN A 217 -6.86 -5.60 22.34
CA ASN A 217 -6.54 -6.37 21.14
C ASN A 217 -5.79 -5.53 20.08
N LEU A 218 -5.03 -4.52 20.50
CA LEU A 218 -4.31 -3.63 19.58
C LEU A 218 -3.32 -4.40 18.71
N ASP A 219 -2.62 -5.40 19.26
CA ASP A 219 -1.70 -6.21 18.45
C ASP A 219 -2.44 -6.94 17.31
N ARG A 220 -3.61 -7.52 17.60
CA ARG A 220 -4.45 -8.18 16.60
C ARG A 220 -4.92 -7.19 15.54
N LEU A 221 -5.38 -6.01 15.94
CA LEU A 221 -5.79 -4.96 15.02
C LEU A 221 -4.63 -4.56 14.10
N ALA A 222 -3.44 -4.30 14.65
CA ALA A 222 -2.25 -3.97 13.87
C ALA A 222 -1.86 -5.08 12.89
N ASN A 223 -1.88 -6.35 13.33
CA ASN A 223 -1.60 -7.52 12.49
C ASN A 223 -2.56 -7.61 11.28
N GLU A 224 -3.87 -7.45 11.51
CA GLU A 224 -4.86 -7.55 10.45
C GLU A 224 -4.79 -6.36 9.47
N VAL A 225 -4.51 -5.14 9.97
CA VAL A 225 -4.26 -3.97 9.12
C VAL A 225 -3.01 -4.17 8.25
N GLU A 226 -1.92 -4.65 8.84
CA GLU A 226 -0.68 -4.94 8.12
C GLU A 226 -0.89 -5.99 7.02
N LYS A 227 -1.62 -7.07 7.33
CA LYS A 227 -2.00 -8.09 6.34
C LYS A 227 -2.84 -7.51 5.22
N GLY A 228 -3.87 -6.73 5.55
CA GLY A 228 -4.73 -6.06 4.57
C GLY A 228 -3.93 -5.13 3.65
N TYR A 229 -2.98 -4.39 4.20
CA TYR A 229 -2.11 -3.49 3.44
C TYR A 229 -1.14 -4.26 2.52
N ARG A 230 -0.58 -5.37 2.98
CA ARG A 230 0.22 -6.27 2.13
C ARG A 230 -0.59 -6.84 0.97
N LEU A 231 -1.86 -7.18 1.19
CA LEU A 231 -2.74 -7.64 0.12
C LEU A 231 -3.04 -6.52 -0.89
N PHE A 232 -3.33 -5.31 -0.41
CA PHE A 232 -3.55 -4.14 -1.26
C PHE A 232 -2.34 -3.81 -2.15
N THR A 233 -1.14 -3.76 -1.57
CA THR A 233 0.10 -3.49 -2.33
C THR A 233 0.42 -4.61 -3.32
N SER A 234 0.12 -5.87 -2.97
CA SER A 234 0.26 -7.01 -3.88
C SER A 234 -0.73 -6.96 -5.05
N SER A 235 -1.97 -6.51 -4.84
CA SER A 235 -2.99 -6.44 -5.89
C SER A 235 -2.73 -5.29 -6.86
N PHE A 236 -2.17 -4.17 -6.39
CA PHE A 236 -1.68 -3.09 -7.26
C PHE A 236 -0.49 -3.54 -8.11
N SER A 237 0.42 -4.34 -7.53
CA SER A 237 1.50 -4.95 -8.29
C SER A 237 0.95 -5.87 -9.38
N TYR A 238 -0.04 -6.72 -9.04
CA TYR A 238 -0.70 -7.58 -10.01
C TYR A 238 -1.39 -6.82 -11.15
N SER A 239 -2.17 -5.77 -10.86
CA SER A 239 -2.88 -5.01 -11.89
C SER A 239 -1.91 -4.30 -12.86
N LYS A 240 -0.82 -3.75 -12.33
CA LYS A 240 0.25 -3.16 -13.13
C LYS A 240 0.91 -4.20 -14.03
N ILE A 241 1.28 -5.36 -13.48
CA ILE A 241 1.91 -6.46 -14.23
C ILE A 241 0.97 -6.98 -15.33
N ARG A 242 -0.31 -7.16 -15.02
CA ARG A 242 -1.31 -7.58 -16.01
C ARG A 242 -1.37 -6.59 -17.18
N ASN A 243 -1.42 -5.30 -16.91
CA ASN A 243 -1.43 -4.27 -17.95
C ASN A 243 -0.16 -4.29 -18.80
N GLU A 244 1.01 -4.51 -18.19
CA GLU A 244 2.28 -4.65 -18.90
C GLU A 244 2.28 -5.88 -19.82
N VAL A 245 1.77 -7.02 -19.35
CA VAL A 245 1.64 -8.26 -20.16
C VAL A 245 0.63 -8.07 -21.30
N GLU A 246 -0.53 -7.47 -21.05
CA GLU A 246 -1.55 -7.20 -22.09
C GLU A 246 -1.00 -6.25 -23.15
N THR A 247 -0.27 -5.22 -22.75
CA THR A 247 0.35 -4.25 -23.68
C THR A 247 1.46 -4.92 -24.51
N ALA A 248 2.34 -5.70 -23.87
CA ALA A 248 3.38 -6.44 -24.58
C ALA A 248 2.78 -7.47 -25.57
N ARG A 249 1.69 -8.14 -25.19
CA ARG A 249 0.94 -9.03 -26.10
C ARG A 249 0.47 -8.27 -27.33
N LEU A 250 -0.20 -7.12 -27.15
CA LEU A 250 -0.70 -6.31 -28.27
C LEU A 250 0.44 -5.86 -29.19
N ASP A 251 1.56 -5.42 -28.62
CA ASP A 251 2.75 -5.03 -29.37
C ASP A 251 3.35 -6.19 -30.18
N PHE A 252 3.46 -7.38 -29.58
CA PHE A 252 3.98 -8.55 -30.30
C PHE A 252 3.02 -9.04 -31.38
N VAL A 253 1.71 -9.06 -31.11
CA VAL A 253 0.70 -9.37 -32.12
C VAL A 253 0.81 -8.39 -33.29
N GLY A 254 0.98 -7.10 -33.02
CA GLY A 254 1.21 -6.08 -34.04
C GLY A 254 2.47 -6.34 -34.88
N LYS A 255 3.60 -6.64 -34.23
CA LYS A 255 4.88 -6.95 -34.93
C LYS A 255 4.81 -8.23 -35.76
N ILE A 256 4.16 -9.27 -35.23
CA ILE A 256 3.92 -10.53 -35.97
C ILE A 256 3.02 -10.25 -37.17
N HIS A 257 1.90 -9.54 -36.98
CA HIS A 257 0.98 -9.18 -38.05
C HIS A 257 1.68 -8.39 -39.17
N LYS A 258 2.50 -7.39 -38.82
CA LYS A 258 3.31 -6.66 -39.80
C LYS A 258 4.20 -7.60 -40.63
N THR A 259 4.88 -8.53 -39.96
CA THR A 259 5.74 -9.52 -40.64
C THR A 259 4.93 -10.42 -41.59
N ILE A 260 3.69 -10.78 -41.22
CA ILE A 260 2.78 -11.54 -42.09
C ILE A 260 2.41 -10.75 -43.33
N VAL A 261 1.99 -9.50 -43.16
CA VAL A 261 1.62 -8.62 -44.28
C VAL A 261 2.79 -8.46 -45.25
N ASP A 262 4.02 -8.30 -44.73
CA ASP A 262 5.22 -8.21 -45.55
C ASP A 262 5.50 -9.52 -46.34
N ILE A 263 5.28 -10.70 -45.73
CA ILE A 263 5.39 -12.01 -46.41
C ILE A 263 4.32 -12.17 -47.49
N GLN A 264 3.06 -11.80 -47.18
CA GLN A 264 1.96 -11.86 -48.13
C GLN A 264 2.21 -10.99 -49.35
N GLY A 265 2.73 -9.77 -49.15
CA GLY A 265 3.13 -8.89 -50.24
C GLY A 265 4.19 -9.52 -51.15
N GLN A 266 5.16 -10.22 -50.57
CA GLN A 266 6.19 -10.93 -51.34
C GLN A 266 5.63 -12.15 -52.09
N LEU A 267 4.69 -12.89 -51.47
CA LEU A 267 4.03 -14.04 -52.07
C LEU A 267 3.22 -13.66 -53.32
N LEU A 268 2.59 -12.49 -53.33
CA LEU A 268 1.87 -11.98 -54.51
C LEU A 268 2.81 -11.75 -55.71
N GLY A 269 4.10 -11.55 -55.48
CA GLY A 269 5.10 -11.42 -56.55
C GLY A 269 5.40 -12.73 -57.27
N ILE A 270 5.18 -13.90 -56.63
CA ILE A 270 5.54 -15.21 -57.20
C ILE A 270 4.67 -15.58 -58.41
N PRO A 271 3.32 -15.47 -58.38
CA PRO A 271 2.49 -15.72 -59.55
C PRO A 271 2.82 -14.81 -60.74
N VAL A 272 3.04 -13.51 -60.46
CA VAL A 272 3.40 -12.51 -61.49
C VAL A 272 4.73 -12.89 -62.14
N ALA A 273 5.76 -13.16 -61.34
CA ALA A 273 7.07 -13.59 -61.85
C ALA A 273 6.97 -14.90 -62.66
N THR A 274 6.14 -15.85 -62.21
CA THR A 274 5.92 -17.12 -62.92
C THR A 274 5.31 -16.89 -64.31
N ILE A 275 4.28 -16.04 -64.42
CA ILE A 275 3.66 -15.69 -65.71
C ILE A 275 4.66 -15.01 -66.64
N VAL A 276 5.49 -14.11 -66.10
CA VAL A 276 6.54 -13.43 -66.88
C VAL A 276 7.54 -14.44 -67.43
N VAL A 277 8.05 -15.37 -66.60
CA VAL A 277 9.00 -16.39 -67.06
C VAL A 277 8.38 -17.26 -68.15
N VAL A 278 7.16 -17.78 -67.93
CA VAL A 278 6.49 -18.68 -68.90
C VAL A 278 6.19 -17.97 -70.22
N SER A 279 5.78 -16.69 -70.20
CA SER A 279 5.41 -15.94 -71.41
C SER A 279 6.61 -15.46 -72.24
N GLN A 280 7.78 -15.28 -71.62
CA GLN A 280 8.95 -14.70 -72.26
C GLN A 280 9.94 -15.73 -72.84
N LEU A 281 9.84 -17.01 -72.43
CA LEU A 281 10.71 -18.07 -72.96
C LEU A 281 10.38 -18.40 -74.42
N LYS A 282 11.42 -18.43 -75.28
CA LYS A 282 11.30 -18.70 -76.72
C LYS A 282 12.11 -19.92 -77.14
N LYS A 283 11.68 -20.62 -78.20
CA LYS A 283 12.46 -21.71 -78.80
C LYS A 283 13.64 -21.13 -79.58
N VAL A 284 14.86 -21.60 -79.29
CA VAL A 284 16.08 -21.06 -79.91
C VAL A 284 16.37 -21.81 -81.23
N PRO A 285 16.45 -21.12 -82.39
CA PRO A 285 16.86 -21.72 -83.66
C PRO A 285 18.37 -22.03 -83.69
N ALA A 286 18.83 -22.79 -84.69
CA ALA A 286 20.24 -23.21 -84.79
C ALA A 286 21.24 -22.04 -84.94
N SER A 287 20.79 -20.91 -85.46
CA SER A 287 21.51 -19.63 -85.41
C SER A 287 21.27 -18.97 -84.06
N CYS A 288 22.33 -18.75 -83.27
CA CYS A 288 22.30 -18.11 -81.95
C CYS A 288 21.80 -16.64 -82.01
N GLY A 289 20.49 -16.45 -82.15
CA GLY A 289 19.84 -15.15 -82.35
C GLY A 289 19.38 -14.46 -81.06
N LEU A 290 18.51 -13.46 -81.21
CA LEU A 290 17.92 -12.68 -80.12
C LEU A 290 17.17 -13.55 -79.09
N GLU A 291 16.65 -14.69 -79.51
CA GLU A 291 15.92 -15.65 -78.68
C GLU A 291 16.81 -16.27 -77.59
N PHE A 292 18.09 -16.52 -77.88
CA PHE A 292 19.05 -17.02 -76.89
C PHE A 292 19.29 -15.98 -75.79
N TRP A 293 19.58 -14.73 -76.17
CA TRP A 293 19.78 -13.63 -75.23
C TRP A 293 18.53 -13.31 -74.41
N THR A 294 17.34 -13.47 -75.00
CA THR A 294 16.06 -13.33 -74.29
C THR A 294 15.92 -14.39 -73.19
N ASN A 295 16.14 -15.67 -73.50
CA ASN A 295 16.08 -16.75 -72.52
C ASN A 295 17.14 -16.61 -71.41
N LEU A 296 18.35 -16.18 -71.77
CA LEU A 296 19.42 -15.90 -70.81
C LEU A 296 19.04 -14.73 -69.89
N GLY A 297 18.48 -13.65 -70.44
CA GLY A 297 17.96 -12.52 -69.66
C GLY A 297 16.83 -12.92 -68.71
N VAL A 298 15.90 -13.78 -69.14
CA VAL A 298 14.84 -14.33 -68.29
C VAL A 298 15.42 -15.18 -67.16
N LEU A 299 16.42 -16.02 -67.45
CA LEU A 299 17.08 -16.84 -66.42
C LEU A 299 17.83 -15.98 -65.39
N ILE A 300 18.60 -14.98 -65.84
CA ILE A 300 19.29 -14.04 -64.95
C ILE A 300 18.26 -13.27 -64.12
N GLY A 301 17.18 -12.78 -64.72
CA GLY A 301 16.10 -12.10 -64.02
C GLY A 301 15.43 -12.99 -62.95
N ALA A 302 15.17 -14.25 -63.26
CA ALA A 302 14.63 -15.22 -62.32
C ALA A 302 15.60 -15.50 -61.15
N ILE A 303 16.90 -15.58 -61.42
CA ILE A 303 17.94 -15.76 -60.38
C ILE A 303 18.03 -14.51 -59.49
N VAL A 304 18.08 -13.31 -60.06
CA VAL A 304 18.12 -12.04 -59.30
C VAL A 304 16.88 -11.91 -58.42
N PHE A 305 15.68 -12.18 -58.97
CA PHE A 305 14.44 -12.16 -58.21
C PHE A 305 14.46 -13.17 -57.05
N ALA A 306 14.97 -14.38 -57.30
CA ALA A 306 15.11 -15.39 -56.26
C ALA A 306 16.11 -15.00 -55.17
N VAL A 307 17.23 -14.38 -55.53
CA VAL A 307 18.20 -13.86 -54.55
C VAL A 307 17.59 -12.76 -53.69
N MET A 308 16.88 -11.81 -54.30
CA MET A 308 16.23 -10.71 -53.57
C MET A 308 15.14 -11.21 -52.60
N LEU A 309 14.26 -12.12 -53.06
CA LEU A 309 13.26 -12.75 -52.19
C LEU A 309 13.90 -13.62 -51.10
N GLY A 310 15.00 -14.31 -51.42
CA GLY A 310 15.77 -15.08 -50.44
C GLY A 310 16.33 -14.20 -49.32
N ILE A 311 16.94 -13.07 -49.67
CA ILE A 311 17.44 -12.08 -48.70
C ILE A 311 16.29 -11.53 -47.84
N ALA A 312 15.16 -11.20 -48.46
CA ALA A 312 13.98 -10.69 -47.74
C ALA A 312 13.39 -11.72 -46.77
N GLY A 313 13.29 -12.99 -47.18
CA GLY A 313 12.85 -14.09 -46.31
C GLY A 313 13.82 -14.38 -45.16
N LEU A 314 15.14 -14.32 -45.42
CA LEU A 314 16.16 -14.44 -44.37
C LEU A 314 16.07 -13.29 -43.35
N ASN A 315 15.79 -12.06 -43.81
CA ASN A 315 15.59 -10.93 -42.92
C ASN A 315 14.38 -11.14 -42.01
N GLN A 316 13.24 -11.56 -42.56
CA GLN A 316 12.04 -11.88 -41.79
C GLN A 316 12.27 -13.03 -40.80
N TRP A 317 13.05 -14.04 -41.18
CA TRP A 317 13.43 -15.12 -40.28
C TRP A 317 14.22 -14.61 -39.07
N LYS A 318 15.19 -13.71 -39.30
CA LYS A 318 15.97 -13.08 -38.22
C LYS A 318 15.07 -12.25 -37.30
N THR A 319 14.16 -11.46 -37.86
CA THR A 319 13.17 -10.68 -37.08
C THR A 319 12.29 -11.58 -36.23
N LEU A 320 11.76 -12.69 -36.78
CA LEU A 320 10.98 -13.68 -36.03
C LEU A 320 11.81 -14.37 -34.94
N ASN A 321 13.11 -14.58 -35.14
CA ASN A 321 14.00 -15.11 -34.10
C ASN A 321 14.19 -14.12 -32.94
N VAL A 322 14.35 -12.83 -33.23
CA VAL A 322 14.45 -11.79 -32.20
C VAL A 322 13.15 -11.71 -31.41
N ILE A 323 11.99 -11.68 -32.08
CA ILE A 323 10.68 -11.67 -31.43
C ILE A 323 10.50 -12.92 -30.55
N ALA A 324 10.85 -14.11 -31.05
CA ALA A 324 10.75 -15.34 -30.26
C ALA A 324 11.63 -15.32 -29.01
N LYS A 325 12.86 -14.78 -29.10
CA LYS A 325 13.75 -14.64 -27.95
C LYS A 325 13.18 -13.66 -26.92
N GLU A 326 12.60 -12.55 -27.37
CA GLU A 326 12.00 -11.56 -26.50
C GLU A 326 10.77 -12.11 -25.77
N VAL A 327 9.88 -12.79 -26.49
CA VAL A 327 8.70 -13.47 -25.92
C VAL A 327 9.12 -14.49 -24.87
N LYS A 328 10.14 -15.32 -25.17
CA LYS A 328 10.67 -16.30 -24.22
C LYS A 328 11.28 -15.63 -22.98
N ARG A 329 12.11 -14.59 -23.17
CA ARG A 329 12.75 -13.85 -22.07
C ARG A 329 11.71 -13.25 -21.12
N GLN A 330 10.68 -12.62 -21.69
CA GLN A 330 9.63 -11.99 -20.92
C GLN A 330 8.78 -13.03 -20.16
N SER A 331 8.48 -14.17 -20.79
CA SER A 331 7.81 -15.31 -20.15
C SER A 331 8.62 -15.86 -18.98
N THR A 332 9.93 -16.08 -19.14
CA THR A 332 10.81 -16.58 -18.06
C THR A 332 10.88 -15.59 -16.90
N ARG A 333 11.10 -14.30 -17.18
CA ARG A 333 11.14 -13.27 -16.13
C ARG A 333 9.83 -13.22 -15.33
N LEU A 334 8.70 -13.32 -16.00
CA LEU A 334 7.38 -13.32 -15.35
C LEU A 334 7.17 -14.57 -14.47
N SER A 335 7.64 -15.73 -14.92
CA SER A 335 7.59 -16.98 -14.16
C SER A 335 8.48 -16.95 -12.92
N ASP A 336 9.67 -16.36 -13.02
CA ASP A 336 10.65 -16.30 -11.92
C ASP A 336 10.22 -15.29 -10.86
N ASP A 337 9.75 -14.11 -11.27
CA ASP A 337 9.38 -13.04 -10.34
C ASP A 337 7.98 -13.29 -9.70
N PHE A 338 7.08 -14.05 -10.36
CA PHE A 338 5.66 -14.17 -9.95
C PHE A 338 5.04 -15.56 -10.18
N ALA A 339 5.68 -16.61 -9.66
CA ALA A 339 5.29 -18.01 -9.84
C ALA A 339 3.81 -18.34 -9.51
N LEU A 340 3.18 -17.62 -8.57
CA LEU A 340 1.80 -17.87 -8.14
C LEU A 340 0.74 -17.52 -9.21
N ILE A 341 1.07 -16.67 -10.18
CA ILE A 341 0.12 -16.15 -11.17
C ILE A 341 0.58 -16.39 -12.61
N ALA A 342 1.78 -16.95 -12.78
CA ALA A 342 2.37 -17.26 -14.08
C ALA A 342 1.50 -18.18 -14.95
N ASP A 343 0.82 -19.15 -14.32
CA ASP A 343 -0.02 -20.13 -15.01
C ASP A 343 -1.19 -19.48 -15.77
N GLN A 344 -1.72 -18.36 -15.26
CA GLN A 344 -2.83 -17.63 -15.91
C GLN A 344 -2.42 -16.92 -17.21
N PHE A 345 -1.12 -16.77 -17.45
CA PHE A 345 -0.57 -16.11 -18.64
C PHE A 345 0.08 -17.09 -19.62
N SER A 346 0.16 -18.38 -19.27
CA SER A 346 0.78 -19.43 -20.08
C SER A 346 0.14 -19.54 -21.47
N ASP A 347 -1.20 -19.57 -21.51
CA ASP A 347 -2.00 -19.62 -22.75
C ASP A 347 -1.68 -18.48 -23.73
N VAL A 348 -1.39 -17.28 -23.21
CA VAL A 348 -1.07 -16.11 -24.02
C VAL A 348 0.29 -16.28 -24.70
N PHE A 349 1.28 -16.79 -23.97
CA PHE A 349 2.60 -17.05 -24.53
C PHE A 349 2.60 -18.24 -25.50
N ASP A 350 1.77 -19.26 -25.24
CA ASP A 350 1.64 -20.43 -26.11
C ASP A 350 1.02 -20.06 -27.46
N ASP A 351 -0.01 -19.21 -27.50
CA ASP A 351 -0.58 -18.69 -28.76
C ASP A 351 0.47 -17.92 -29.58
N LEU A 352 1.29 -17.08 -28.93
CA LEU A 352 2.38 -16.35 -29.60
C LEU A 352 3.44 -17.30 -30.18
N HIS A 353 3.84 -18.33 -29.44
CA HIS A 353 4.79 -19.33 -29.91
C HIS A 353 4.24 -20.16 -31.07
N ALA A 354 2.96 -20.54 -31.02
CA ALA A 354 2.29 -21.29 -32.09
C ALA A 354 2.27 -20.49 -33.40
N ARG A 355 1.91 -19.20 -33.34
CA ARG A 355 1.95 -18.29 -34.49
C ARG A 355 3.36 -18.17 -35.09
N ILE A 356 4.38 -17.96 -34.25
CA ILE A 356 5.78 -17.88 -34.72
C ILE A 356 6.22 -19.16 -35.44
N LYS A 357 5.87 -20.34 -34.91
CA LYS A 357 6.19 -21.63 -35.55
C LYS A 357 5.52 -21.76 -36.92
N TRP A 358 4.24 -21.44 -37.01
CA TRP A 358 3.48 -21.50 -38.26
C TRP A 358 4.10 -20.58 -39.33
N HIS A 359 4.53 -19.37 -38.96
CA HIS A 359 5.17 -18.45 -39.90
C HIS A 359 6.56 -18.88 -40.35
N ARG A 360 7.36 -19.50 -39.48
CA ARG A 360 8.64 -20.10 -39.90
C ARG A 360 8.40 -21.23 -40.91
N ALA A 361 7.40 -22.07 -40.68
CA ALA A 361 7.03 -23.12 -41.63
C ALA A 361 6.60 -22.52 -42.97
N ALA A 362 5.79 -21.45 -42.97
CA ALA A 362 5.40 -20.75 -44.19
C ALA A 362 6.62 -20.22 -44.97
N LEU A 363 7.59 -19.57 -44.30
CA LEU A 363 8.81 -19.08 -44.95
C LEU A 363 9.65 -20.22 -45.59
N LEU A 364 9.71 -21.38 -44.96
CA LEU A 364 10.37 -22.56 -45.55
C LEU A 364 9.66 -23.02 -46.83
N VAL A 365 8.33 -23.05 -46.82
CA VAL A 365 7.54 -23.40 -48.01
C VAL A 365 7.79 -22.39 -49.13
N VAL A 366 7.81 -21.09 -48.83
CA VAL A 366 8.12 -20.04 -49.83
C VAL A 366 9.51 -20.26 -50.45
N GLY A 367 10.53 -20.52 -49.62
CA GLY A 367 11.88 -20.83 -50.10
C GLY A 367 11.92 -22.10 -50.97
N GLY A 368 11.14 -23.12 -50.63
CA GLY A 368 10.97 -24.34 -51.42
C GLY A 368 10.35 -24.07 -52.80
N VAL A 369 9.26 -23.30 -52.85
CA VAL A 369 8.58 -22.94 -54.11
C VAL A 369 9.51 -22.10 -55.00
N LEU A 370 10.24 -21.16 -54.41
CA LEU A 370 11.18 -20.30 -55.12
C LEU A 370 12.32 -21.09 -55.77
N SER A 371 12.96 -21.98 -54.99
CA SER A 371 14.05 -22.83 -55.49
C SER A 371 13.58 -23.77 -56.59
N LEU A 372 12.39 -24.37 -56.45
CA LEU A 372 11.77 -25.18 -57.49
C LEU A 372 11.50 -24.36 -58.76
N GLY A 373 11.00 -23.13 -58.64
CA GLY A 373 10.75 -22.25 -59.78
C GLY A 373 12.02 -21.91 -60.58
N VAL A 374 13.14 -21.63 -59.90
CA VAL A 374 14.43 -21.40 -60.55
C VAL A 374 14.92 -22.66 -61.27
N ILE A 375 14.80 -23.83 -60.64
CA ILE A 375 15.18 -25.12 -61.25
C ILE A 375 14.35 -25.39 -62.51
N ILE A 376 13.03 -25.23 -62.44
CA ILE A 376 12.13 -25.41 -63.59
C ILE A 376 12.52 -24.46 -64.72
N THR A 377 12.80 -23.19 -64.41
CA THR A 377 13.23 -22.18 -65.39
C THR A 377 14.54 -22.58 -66.04
N ALA A 378 15.54 -23.00 -65.25
CA ALA A 378 16.84 -23.45 -65.77
C ALA A 378 16.70 -24.69 -66.68
N VAL A 379 15.87 -25.67 -66.28
CA VAL A 379 15.58 -26.86 -67.09
C VAL A 379 14.84 -26.49 -68.37
N ALA A 380 13.87 -25.56 -68.32
CA ALA A 380 13.13 -25.10 -69.49
C ALA A 380 14.05 -24.40 -70.50
N VAL A 381 14.92 -23.49 -70.03
CA VAL A 381 15.94 -22.86 -70.86
C VAL A 381 16.86 -23.91 -71.49
N TRP A 382 17.32 -24.90 -70.70
CA TRP A 382 18.17 -25.98 -71.19
C TRP A 382 17.50 -26.86 -72.27
N ARG A 383 16.20 -27.14 -72.12
CA ARG A 383 15.41 -27.91 -73.09
C ARG A 383 15.10 -27.14 -74.38
N LEU A 384 15.09 -25.81 -74.34
CA LEU A 384 14.83 -24.95 -75.48
C LEU A 384 16.08 -24.62 -76.31
N LEU A 385 17.27 -25.06 -75.85
CA LEU A 385 18.55 -24.95 -76.56
C LEU A 385 18.70 -26.08 -77.61
N PRO A 386 19.28 -25.80 -78.80
CA PRO A 386 19.61 -26.83 -79.78
C PRO A 386 20.77 -27.73 -79.29
N ALA A 387 20.95 -28.92 -79.90
CA ALA A 387 21.93 -29.93 -79.48
C ALA A 387 23.39 -29.45 -79.40
N ASN A 388 23.74 -28.39 -80.14
CA ASN A 388 25.07 -27.73 -80.13
C ASN A 388 25.02 -26.32 -79.49
N GLY A 389 23.99 -26.00 -78.70
CA GLY A 389 23.72 -24.66 -78.18
C GLY A 389 24.79 -24.07 -77.26
N TRP A 390 25.75 -24.88 -76.81
CA TRP A 390 26.95 -24.41 -76.10
C TRP A 390 27.86 -23.52 -76.96
N GLN A 391 27.72 -23.54 -78.29
CA GLN A 391 28.44 -22.64 -79.21
C GLN A 391 27.88 -21.20 -79.21
N CYS A 392 26.72 -20.95 -78.57
CA CYS A 392 26.10 -19.64 -78.45
C CYS A 392 26.56 -18.83 -77.24
N LEU A 393 27.28 -19.47 -76.32
CA LEU A 393 27.77 -18.93 -75.05
C LEU A 393 29.24 -18.56 -75.22
#